data_AF-A0A1H6QL76-F1
#
_entry.id   AF-A0A1H6QL76-F1
#
_cell.length_a   1.000
_cell.length_b   1.000
_cell.length_c   1.000
_cell.angle_alpha   90.00
_cell.angle_beta   90.00
_cell.angle_gamma   90.00
#
_symmetry.space_group_name_H-M   'P 1'
#
loop_
_entity.id
_entity.type
_entity.pdbx_description
1 polymer ?
#
loop_
_entity_poly.entity_id
_entity_poly.type
_entity_poly.pdbx_seq_one_letter_code
_entity_poly.pdbx_strand_id
1 'polypeptide(L)' 'MNYTITYYSESIQDDVLALPSGLRGRYFALADRMELHGPNLGEPHSKAFGDGLFELRLKAA' A
#
# COMPACT_ATOMS: atom_id res chain seq x y z
N MET A 1 -3.07 -17.38 -5.26
CA MET A 1 -3.54 -17.16 -3.88
C MET A 1 -3.59 -15.66 -3.73
N ASN A 2 -4.78 -15.09 -3.55
CA ASN A 2 -4.92 -13.63 -3.44
C ASN A 2 -4.74 -13.24 -1.97
N TYR A 3 -4.03 -12.14 -1.74
CA TYR A 3 -3.90 -11.53 -0.44
C TYR A 3 -5.09 -10.62 -0.17
N THR A 4 -5.50 -10.53 1.09
CA THR A 4 -6.56 -9.62 1.53
C THR A 4 -5.92 -8.45 2.27
N ILE A 5 -6.33 -7.23 1.92
CA ILE A 5 -5.94 -6.02 2.64
C ILE A 5 -7.04 -5.69 3.67
N THR A 6 -6.65 -5.59 4.93
CA THR A 6 -7.50 -5.13 6.02
C THR A 6 -6.88 -3.90 6.68
N TYR A 7 -7.68 -2.88 6.94
CA TYR A 7 -7.23 -1.69 7.67
C TYR A 7 -7.33 -1.93 9.17
N TYR A 8 -6.41 -1.34 9.93
CA TYR A 8 -6.42 -1.40 11.40
C TYR A 8 -7.69 -0.77 12.00
N SER A 9 -8.18 0.32 11.40
CA SER A 9 -9.41 1.02 11.79
C SER A 9 -10.00 1.78 10.60
N GLU A 10 -11.27 2.19 10.73
CA GLU A 10 -11.95 3.06 9.74
C GLU A 10 -11.20 4.39 9.54
N SER A 11 -10.66 4.97 10.62
CA SER A 11 -9.90 6.22 10.54
C SER A 11 -8.67 6.12 9.63
N ILE A 12 -7.97 4.98 9.63
CA ILE A 12 -6.82 4.76 8.75
C ILE A 12 -7.28 4.63 7.29
N GLN A 13 -8.43 4.02 7.06
CA GLN A 13 -9.01 3.94 5.72
C GLN A 13 -9.41 5.34 5.23
N ASP A 14 -9.99 6.17 6.09
CA ASP A 14 -10.32 7.56 5.77
C ASP A 14 -9.08 8.40 5.45
N ASP A 15 -7.99 8.24 6.21
CA ASP A 15 -6.71 8.92 5.94
C ASP A 15 -6.15 8.56 4.55
N VAL A 16 -6.25 7.28 4.16
CA VAL A 16 -5.88 6.82 2.81
C VAL A 16 -6.76 7.48 1.75
N LEU A 17 -8.07 7.56 2.00
CA LEU A 17 -9.01 8.22 1.09
C LEU A 17 -8.81 9.74 1.02
N ALA A 18 -8.25 10.36 2.07
CA ALA A 18 -7.94 11.79 2.14
C ALA A 18 -6.60 12.16 1.45
N LEU A 19 -5.81 11.18 1.00
CA LEU A 19 -4.56 11.44 0.27
C LEU A 19 -4.79 12.34 -0.97
N PRO A 20 -3.83 13.23 -1.30
CA PRO A 20 -3.84 13.96 -2.56
C PRO A 20 -4.04 13.02 -3.75
N SER A 21 -4.79 13.46 -4.76
CA SER A 21 -5.26 12.60 -5.87
C SER A 21 -4.14 11.76 -6.51
N GLY A 22 -2.96 12.33 -6.72
CA GLY A 22 -1.80 11.61 -7.27
C GLY A 22 -1.27 10.50 -6.35
N LEU A 23 -1.20 10.75 -5.04
CA LEU A 23 -0.78 9.75 -4.06
C LEU A 23 -1.86 8.68 -3.85
N ARG A 24 -3.14 9.08 -3.82
CA ARG A 24 -4.28 8.17 -3.69
C ARG A 24 -4.37 7.20 -4.88
N GLY A 25 -4.22 7.71 -6.11
CA GLY A 25 -4.16 6.87 -7.30
C GLY A 25 -2.96 5.91 -7.27
N ARG A 26 -1.80 6.39 -6.80
CA ARG A 26 -0.62 5.53 -6.62
C ARG A 26 -0.85 4.45 -5.57
N TYR A 27 -1.51 4.79 -4.46
CA TYR A 27 -1.84 3.84 -3.39
C TYR A 27 -2.69 2.68 -3.93
N PHE A 28 -3.81 2.98 -4.59
CA PHE A 28 -4.69 1.94 -5.14
C PHE A 28 -3.98 1.05 -6.15
N ALA A 29 -3.19 1.64 -7.07
CA ALA A 29 -2.44 0.86 -8.06
C ALA A 29 -1.37 -0.07 -7.44
N LEU A 30 -0.87 0.22 -6.24
CA LEU A 30 0.04 -0.67 -5.51
C LEU A 30 -0.73 -1.67 -4.65
N ALA A 31 -1.85 -1.26 -4.03
CA ALA A 31 -2.74 -2.15 -3.30
C ALA A 31 -3.26 -3.29 -4.20
N ASP A 32 -3.70 -2.99 -5.42
CA ASP A 32 -4.13 -3.99 -6.41
C ASP A 32 -3.02 -5.03 -6.68
N ARG A 33 -1.75 -4.60 -6.71
CA ARG A 33 -0.61 -5.51 -6.87
C ARG A 33 -0.35 -6.32 -5.62
N MET A 34 -0.54 -5.73 -4.44
CA MET A 34 -0.39 -6.43 -3.17
C MET A 34 -1.42 -7.55 -3.03
N GLU A 35 -2.64 -7.36 -3.52
CA GLU A 35 -3.66 -8.42 -3.54
C GLU A 35 -3.24 -9.62 -4.41
N LEU A 36 -2.43 -9.41 -5.44
CA LEU A 36 -1.95 -10.48 -6.34
C LEU A 36 -0.62 -11.10 -5.89
N HIS A 37 0.30 -10.28 -5.38
CA HIS A 37 1.70 -10.65 -5.18
C HIS A 37 2.17 -10.56 -3.72
N GLY A 38 1.36 -9.98 -2.85
CA GLY A 38 1.68 -9.75 -1.45
C GLY A 38 2.37 -8.40 -1.19
N PRO A 39 2.71 -8.10 0.07
CA PRO A 39 3.20 -6.79 0.48
C PRO A 39 4.61 -6.45 -0.01
N ASN A 40 5.38 -7.44 -0.46
CA ASN A 40 6.72 -7.24 -1.00
C ASN A 40 6.68 -7.02 -2.52
N LEU A 41 6.48 -5.77 -2.93
CA LEU A 41 6.51 -5.33 -4.33
C LEU A 41 7.92 -4.98 -4.84
N GLY A 42 8.94 -5.03 -3.96
CA GLY A 42 10.31 -4.61 -4.26
C GLY A 42 10.51 -3.09 -4.36
N GLU A 43 11.77 -2.65 -4.34
CA GLU A 43 12.09 -1.24 -4.55
C GLU A 43 11.79 -0.83 -6.02
N PRO A 44 11.26 0.39 -6.26
CA PRO A 44 11.09 1.50 -5.32
C PRO A 44 9.75 1.52 -4.56
N HIS A 45 8.90 0.51 -4.73
CA HIS A 45 7.49 0.55 -4.29
C HIS A 45 7.28 0.06 -2.86
N SER A 46 8.06 -0.91 -2.40
CA SER A 46 8.05 -1.36 -1.01
C SER A 46 9.46 -1.69 -0.54
N LYS A 47 9.71 -1.54 0.75
CA LYS A 47 10.94 -2.03 1.37
C LYS A 47 10.62 -2.79 2.65
N ALA A 48 11.34 -3.88 2.90
CA ALA A 48 11.23 -4.62 4.15
C ALA A 48 11.77 -3.78 5.31
N PHE A 49 11.01 -3.78 6.41
CA PHE A 49 11.37 -3.13 7.69
C PHE A 49 11.79 -4.13 8.77
N GLY A 50 11.75 -5.43 8.48
CA GLY A 50 12.01 -6.50 9.44
C GLY A 50 10.71 -7.08 9.99
N ASP A 51 10.80 -8.26 10.60
CA ASP A 51 9.68 -8.93 11.29
C ASP A 51 8.40 -9.11 10.43
N GLY A 52 8.58 -9.28 9.12
CA GLY A 52 7.47 -9.42 8.16
C GLY A 52 6.77 -8.11 7.80
N LEU A 53 7.26 -6.97 8.28
CA LEU A 53 6.75 -5.64 7.97
C LEU A 53 7.38 -5.07 6.70
N PHE A 54 6.57 -4.35 5.94
CA PHE A 54 6.99 -3.63 4.73
C PHE A 54 6.45 -2.20 4.78
N GLU A 55 7.27 -1.23 4.40
CA GLU A 55 6.77 0.11 4.08
C GLU A 55 6.28 0.16 2.63
N LEU A 56 5.12 0.77 2.41
CA LEU A 56 4.64 1.12 1.07
C LEU A 56 5.09 2.54 0.73
N ARG A 57 5.87 2.68 -0.33
CA ARG A 57 6.46 3.96 -0.74
C ARG A 57 5.63 4.60 -1.85
N LEU A 58 4.86 5.61 -1.48
CA LEU A 58 4.06 6.38 -2.44
C LEU A 58 4.89 7.52 -3.04
N LYS A 59 4.91 7.60 -4.37
CA LYS A 59 5.45 8.74 -5.11
C LYS A 59 4.46 9.13 -6.21
N ALA A 60 3.99 10.38 -6.15
CA ALA A 60 3.28 11.03 -7.24
C ALA A 60 4.30 11.69 -8.19
N ALA A 61 3.94 11.74 -9.48
CA ALA A 61 4.73 12.44 -10.50
C ALA A 61 4.53 13.96 -10.39
#